data_AF-A0A5K0X3A3-F1
#
_entry.id   AF-A0A5K0X3A3-F1
#
_cell.length_a   1.000
_cell.length_b   1.000
_cell.length_c   1.000
_cell.angle_alpha   90.00
_cell.angle_beta   90.00
_cell.angle_gamma   90.00
#
_symmetry.space_group_name_H-M   'P 1'
#
loop_
_entity.id
_entity.type
_entity.pdbx_description
1 polymer ?
#
loop_
_entity_poly.entity_id
_entity_poly.type
_entity_poly.pdbx_seq_one_letter_code
_entity_poly.pdbx_strand_id
1 'polypeptide(L)'
;AARSPIFKAMFEADECKASSPYTITLPELKSEELDCLLEFLYSGSLPKDQLANHAHALLIAADKYEVQYLARCCEAQILQTLSTSNALEILELSSLCMNERLKSMSMKTIVKHREEIVFSEGYCGFVMRNAFLAVELTRAMFMEVNGQQDSLKA
;
A
#
# COMPACT_ATOMS: atom_id res chain seq x y z
N ALA A 1 5.77 -8.34 20.70
CA ALA A 1 7.20 -7.94 20.57
C ALA A 1 7.97 -8.73 19.52
N ALA A 2 8.07 -10.06 19.60
CA ALA A 2 9.02 -10.84 18.77
C ALA A 2 8.84 -10.77 17.23
N ARG A 3 7.65 -10.37 16.76
CA ARG A 3 7.29 -10.34 15.32
C ARG A 3 7.26 -8.94 14.71
N SER A 4 7.48 -7.90 15.51
CA SER A 4 7.49 -6.50 15.06
C SER A 4 8.45 -5.70 15.95
N PRO A 5 9.51 -5.10 15.37
CA PRO A 5 10.45 -4.29 16.13
C PRO A 5 9.77 -3.04 16.72
N ILE A 6 8.77 -2.48 16.03
CA ILE A 6 7.99 -1.35 16.51
C ILE A 6 7.18 -1.73 17.74
N PHE A 7 6.45 -2.85 17.72
CA PHE A 7 5.75 -3.32 18.92
C PHE A 7 6.73 -3.67 20.04
N LYS A 8 7.89 -4.25 19.73
CA LYS A 8 8.94 -4.50 20.74
C LYS A 8 9.37 -3.21 21.42
N ALA A 9 9.73 -2.18 20.64
CA ALA A 9 10.12 -0.88 21.17
C ALA A 9 8.99 -0.20 21.95
N MET A 10 7.74 -0.29 21.48
CA MET A 10 6.56 0.24 22.18
C MET A 10 6.39 -0.42 23.55
N PHE A 11 6.51 -1.74 23.64
CA PHE A 11 6.38 -2.47 24.91
C PHE A 11 7.57 -2.20 25.86
N GLU A 12 8.80 -2.14 25.34
CA GLU A 12 10.00 -1.88 26.15
C GLU A 12 10.06 -0.44 26.67
N ALA A 13 9.54 0.54 25.92
CA ALA A 13 9.52 1.95 26.34
C ALA A 13 8.48 2.23 27.43
N ASP A 14 7.39 1.45 27.49
CA ASP A 14 6.32 1.62 28.48
C ASP A 14 6.66 0.98 29.85
N GLU A 15 7.59 0.01 29.90
CA GLU A 15 8.10 -0.54 31.17
C GLU A 15 8.77 0.54 32.06
N CYS A 16 9.22 1.65 31.46
CA CYS A 16 9.81 2.79 32.17
C CYS A 16 8.80 3.84 32.66
N LYS A 17 7.50 3.74 32.31
CA LYS A 17 6.48 4.74 32.64
C LYS A 17 5.39 4.13 33.52
N ALA A 18 5.58 4.22 34.83
CA ALA A 18 4.71 3.68 35.87
C ALA A 18 3.27 4.27 35.93
N SER A 19 2.78 4.97 34.90
CA SER A 19 1.47 5.64 34.99
C SER A 19 0.74 5.88 33.66
N SER A 20 1.18 5.32 32.51
CA SER A 20 0.36 5.29 31.30
C SER A 20 -0.61 4.11 31.36
N PRO A 21 -1.86 4.22 30.87
CA PRO A 21 -2.70 3.03 30.71
C PRO A 21 -2.00 2.06 29.73
N TYR A 22 -1.94 0.78 30.08
CA TYR A 22 -1.37 -0.35 29.32
C TYR A 22 -2.04 -0.62 27.95
N THR A 23 -2.66 0.39 27.34
CA THR A 23 -3.46 0.29 26.13
C THR A 23 -2.75 0.98 24.98
N ILE A 24 -2.32 0.18 24.00
CA ILE A 24 -1.81 0.71 22.72
C ILE A 24 -3.00 0.88 21.77
N THR A 25 -3.16 2.08 21.23
CA THR A 25 -4.21 2.38 20.24
C THR A 25 -3.61 2.40 18.84
N LEU A 26 -4.21 1.67 17.90
CA LEU A 26 -3.81 1.62 16.48
C LEU A 26 -4.90 2.30 15.63
N PRO A 27 -4.88 3.64 15.49
CA PRO A 27 -6.01 4.41 14.93
C PRO A 27 -6.30 4.15 13.44
N GLU A 28 -5.34 3.59 12.71
CA GLU A 28 -5.46 3.25 11.30
C GLU A 28 -6.21 1.94 11.04
N LEU A 29 -6.49 1.15 12.08
CA LEU A 29 -7.18 -0.13 11.99
C LEU A 29 -8.57 -0.06 12.62
N LYS A 30 -9.56 -0.59 11.91
CA LYS A 30 -10.86 -0.96 12.47
C LYS A 30 -10.73 -2.24 13.29
N SER A 31 -11.76 -2.55 14.09
CA SER A 31 -11.77 -3.76 14.93
C SER A 31 -11.46 -5.04 14.14
N GLU A 32 -12.11 -5.25 13.00
CA GLU A 32 -11.92 -6.45 12.18
C GLU A 32 -10.50 -6.54 11.57
N GLU A 33 -9.94 -5.39 11.18
CA GLU A 33 -8.59 -5.30 10.61
C GLU A 33 -7.53 -5.52 11.69
N LEU A 34 -7.80 -5.06 12.92
CA LEU A 34 -6.99 -5.33 14.09
C LEU A 34 -6.99 -6.82 14.45
N ASP A 35 -8.17 -7.45 14.45
CA ASP A 35 -8.29 -8.88 14.71
C ASP A 35 -7.49 -9.69 13.68
N CYS A 36 -7.56 -9.32 12.39
CA CYS A 36 -6.74 -9.95 11.34
C CYS A 36 -5.23 -9.74 11.58
N LEU A 37 -4.81 -8.53 11.96
CA LEU A 37 -3.40 -8.28 12.26
C LEU A 37 -2.92 -9.14 13.44
N LEU A 38 -3.71 -9.23 14.51
CA LEU A 38 -3.38 -10.03 15.68
C LEU A 38 -3.34 -11.53 15.32
N GLU A 39 -4.35 -12.03 14.60
CA GLU A 39 -4.40 -13.42 14.14
C GLU A 39 -3.14 -13.76 13.33
N PHE A 40 -2.70 -12.88 12.43
CA PHE A 40 -1.46 -13.07 11.68
C PHE A 40 -0.23 -13.07 12.59
N LEU A 41 -0.14 -12.16 13.56
CA LEU A 41 1.01 -12.07 14.45
C LEU A 41 1.16 -13.32 15.35
N TYR A 42 0.05 -13.94 15.74
CA TYR A 42 0.04 -15.13 16.58
C TYR A 42 0.17 -16.44 15.78
N SER A 43 -0.55 -16.57 14.66
CA SER A 43 -0.58 -17.80 13.86
C SER A 43 0.47 -17.85 12.74
N GLY A 44 0.95 -16.69 12.29
CA GLY A 44 1.86 -16.55 11.14
C GLY A 44 1.16 -16.64 9.78
N SER A 45 -0.17 -16.72 9.73
CA SER A 45 -0.94 -16.83 8.50
C SER A 45 -2.31 -16.19 8.63
N LEU A 46 -2.97 -15.90 7.50
CA LEU A 46 -4.36 -15.47 7.46
C LEU A 46 -5.12 -16.26 6.38
N PRO A 47 -6.42 -16.55 6.60
CA PRO A 47 -7.30 -17.03 5.55
C PRO A 47 -7.27 -16.09 4.33
N LYS A 48 -7.35 -16.65 3.13
CA LYS A 48 -7.27 -15.87 1.88
C LYS A 48 -8.35 -14.79 1.80
N ASP A 49 -9.57 -15.11 2.23
CA ASP A 49 -10.71 -14.17 2.17
C ASP A 49 -10.50 -12.98 3.10
N GLN A 50 -10.03 -13.21 4.32
CA GLN A 50 -9.71 -12.12 5.26
C GLN A 50 -8.58 -11.24 4.72
N LEU A 51 -7.52 -11.86 4.20
CA LEU A 51 -6.40 -11.13 3.61
C LEU A 51 -6.86 -10.30 2.40
N ALA A 52 -7.73 -10.83 1.55
CA ALA A 52 -8.26 -10.12 0.40
C ALA A 52 -9.15 -8.94 0.80
N ASN A 53 -10.04 -9.13 1.78
CA ASN A 53 -10.97 -8.09 2.24
C ASN A 53 -10.27 -6.91 2.94
N HIS A 54 -9.16 -7.17 3.63
CA HIS A 54 -8.47 -6.18 4.45
C HIS A 54 -7.05 -5.85 3.95
N ALA A 55 -6.70 -6.25 2.71
CA ALA A 55 -5.33 -6.16 2.18
C ALA A 55 -4.73 -4.75 2.28
N HIS A 56 -5.53 -3.72 1.99
CA HIS A 56 -5.07 -2.32 1.98
C HIS A 56 -4.72 -1.84 3.40
N ALA A 57 -5.64 -2.00 4.36
CA ALA A 57 -5.42 -1.62 5.75
C ALA A 57 -4.28 -2.43 6.39
N LEU A 58 -4.24 -3.73 6.12
CA LEU A 58 -3.19 -4.62 6.61
C LEU A 58 -1.82 -4.27 6.01
N LEU A 59 -1.74 -3.81 4.76
CA LEU A 59 -0.47 -3.34 4.19
C LEU A 59 0.03 -2.09 4.92
N ILE A 60 -0.84 -1.12 5.17
CA ILE A 60 -0.49 0.12 5.90
C ILE A 60 0.02 -0.22 7.29
N ALA A 61 -0.68 -1.09 8.01
CA ALA A 61 -0.24 -1.53 9.32
C ALA A 61 1.05 -2.35 9.25
N ALA A 62 1.19 -3.24 8.27
CA ALA A 62 2.40 -4.05 8.11
C ALA A 62 3.64 -3.20 7.83
N ASP A 63 3.52 -2.15 7.03
CA ASP A 63 4.61 -1.19 6.79
C ASP A 63 4.94 -0.42 8.08
N LYS A 64 3.93 0.19 8.71
CA LYS A 64 4.10 1.01 9.92
C LYS A 64 4.66 0.23 11.12
N TYR A 65 4.27 -1.03 11.28
CA TYR A 65 4.74 -1.90 12.37
C TYR A 65 5.88 -2.83 11.93
N GLU A 66 6.43 -2.64 10.73
CA GLU A 66 7.54 -3.40 10.16
C GLU A 66 7.34 -4.93 10.15
N VAL A 67 6.11 -5.37 9.88
CA VAL A 67 5.76 -6.79 9.71
C VAL A 67 5.96 -7.18 8.24
N GLN A 68 7.23 -7.25 7.84
CA GLN A 68 7.68 -7.49 6.45
C GLN A 68 6.98 -8.66 5.75
N TYR A 69 6.75 -9.77 6.45
CA TYR A 69 6.10 -10.94 5.85
C TYR A 69 4.63 -10.68 5.52
N LEU A 70 3.89 -10.00 6.40
CA LEU A 70 2.51 -9.58 6.13
C LEU A 70 2.45 -8.60 4.96
N ALA A 71 3.38 -7.63 4.92
CA ALA A 71 3.44 -6.64 3.85
C ALA A 71 3.57 -7.31 2.47
N ARG A 72 4.43 -8.35 2.35
CA ARG A 72 4.58 -9.14 1.12
C ARG A 72 3.32 -9.93 0.76
N CYS A 73 2.64 -10.50 1.74
CA CYS A 73 1.38 -11.21 1.51
C CYS A 73 0.29 -10.25 0.99
N CYS A 74 0.12 -9.09 1.63
CA CYS A 74 -0.83 -8.07 1.20
C CYS A 74 -0.47 -7.51 -0.19
N GLU A 75 0.79 -7.19 -0.44
CA GLU A 75 1.28 -6.75 -1.75
C GLU A 75 0.91 -7.75 -2.86
N ALA A 76 1.15 -9.05 -2.62
CA ALA A 76 0.85 -10.09 -3.60
C ALA A 76 -0.67 -10.22 -3.88
N GLN A 77 -1.52 -9.98 -2.88
CA GLN A 77 -2.97 -9.96 -3.08
C GLN A 77 -3.42 -8.73 -3.85
N ILE A 78 -2.93 -7.55 -3.48
CA ILE A 78 -3.29 -6.28 -4.13
C ILE A 78 -2.90 -6.31 -5.62
N LEU A 79 -1.71 -6.83 -5.93
CA LEU A 79 -1.26 -6.98 -7.32
C LEU A 79 -2.13 -7.94 -8.14
N GLN A 80 -2.74 -8.96 -7.53
CA GLN A 80 -3.66 -9.85 -8.24
C GLN A 80 -4.98 -9.15 -8.62
N THR A 81 -5.37 -8.14 -7.84
CA THR A 81 -6.58 -7.35 -8.10
C THR A 81 -6.33 -6.09 -8.93
N LEU A 82 -5.07 -5.81 -9.30
CA LEU A 82 -4.70 -4.60 -10.03
C LEU A 82 -5.38 -4.53 -11.40
N SER A 83 -6.11 -3.45 -11.64
CA SER A 83 -6.91 -3.19 -12.84
C SER A 83 -6.99 -1.68 -13.11
N THR A 84 -7.51 -1.28 -14.27
CA THR A 84 -7.63 0.16 -14.62
C THR A 84 -8.53 0.93 -13.65
N SER A 85 -9.54 0.28 -13.06
CA SER A 85 -10.48 0.92 -12.14
C SER A 85 -9.88 1.23 -10.77
N ASN A 86 -8.92 0.44 -10.28
CA ASN A 86 -8.30 0.61 -8.96
C ASN A 86 -6.81 1.01 -9.02
N ALA A 87 -6.22 1.17 -10.20
CA ALA A 87 -4.80 1.48 -10.33
C ALA A 87 -4.42 2.82 -9.67
N LEU A 88 -5.30 3.84 -9.73
CA LEU A 88 -5.08 5.13 -9.06
C LEU A 88 -5.06 4.96 -7.54
N GLU A 89 -6.01 4.21 -6.98
CA GLU A 89 -6.08 3.94 -5.53
C GLU A 89 -4.86 3.15 -5.05
N ILE A 90 -4.44 2.13 -5.82
CA ILE A 90 -3.25 1.33 -5.51
C ILE A 90 -1.97 2.19 -5.62
N LEU A 91 -1.92 3.15 -6.55
CA LEU A 91 -0.80 4.09 -6.63
C LEU A 91 -0.73 4.98 -5.39
N GLU A 92 -1.87 5.54 -4.94
CA GLU A 92 -1.93 6.31 -3.69
C GLU A 92 -1.46 5.45 -2.49
N LEU A 93 -1.99 4.23 -2.36
CA LEU A 93 -1.64 3.28 -1.32
C LEU A 93 -0.14 2.94 -1.33
N SER A 94 0.44 2.71 -2.51
CA SER A 94 1.87 2.39 -2.65
C SER A 94 2.77 3.53 -2.15
N SER A 95 2.33 4.78 -2.33
CA SER A 95 3.05 5.95 -1.84
C SER A 95 2.93 6.10 -0.32
N LEU A 96 1.81 5.68 0.27
CA LEU A 96 1.61 5.71 1.72
C LEU A 96 2.48 4.68 2.44
N CYS A 97 2.62 3.48 1.87
CA CYS A 97 3.38 2.37 2.45
C CYS A 97 4.82 2.25 1.93
N MET A 98 5.34 3.28 1.26
CA MET A 98 6.66 3.29 0.61
C MET A 98 6.98 2.01 -0.19
N ASN A 99 5.96 1.43 -0.83
CA ASN A 99 6.08 0.16 -1.53
C ASN A 99 6.38 0.39 -3.01
N GLU A 100 7.66 0.37 -3.35
CA GLU A 100 8.16 0.63 -4.71
C GLU A 100 7.64 -0.37 -5.74
N ARG A 101 7.37 -1.62 -5.35
CA ARG A 101 6.88 -2.63 -6.29
C ARG A 101 5.43 -2.36 -6.68
N LEU A 102 4.57 -2.04 -5.71
CA LEU A 102 3.21 -1.60 -5.98
C LEU A 102 3.20 -0.30 -6.78
N LYS A 103 4.07 0.66 -6.45
CA LYS A 103 4.20 1.93 -7.17
C LYS A 103 4.55 1.71 -8.63
N SER A 104 5.60 0.92 -8.90
CA SER A 104 6.04 0.63 -10.26
C SER A 104 4.94 -0.08 -11.09
N MET A 105 4.30 -1.10 -10.52
CA MET A 105 3.26 -1.87 -11.21
C MET A 105 1.98 -1.07 -11.48
N SER A 106 1.55 -0.25 -10.51
CA SER A 106 0.40 0.63 -10.67
C SER A 106 0.68 1.73 -11.68
N MET A 107 1.83 2.41 -11.61
CA MET A 107 2.24 3.40 -12.61
C MET A 107 2.27 2.80 -14.01
N LYS A 108 2.87 1.62 -14.19
CA LYS A 108 2.93 0.95 -15.50
C LYS A 108 1.54 0.63 -16.06
N THR A 109 0.63 0.18 -15.20
CA THR A 109 -0.76 -0.10 -15.58
C THR A 109 -1.47 1.18 -16.01
N ILE A 110 -1.24 2.28 -15.27
CA ILE A 110 -1.83 3.58 -15.59
C ILE A 110 -1.30 4.12 -16.92
N VAL A 111 0.01 4.08 -17.14
CA VAL A 111 0.59 4.59 -18.39
C VAL A 111 0.12 3.77 -19.59
N LYS A 112 0.01 2.45 -19.45
CA LYS A 112 -0.52 1.55 -20.49
C LYS A 112 -1.97 1.88 -20.87
N HIS A 113 -2.80 2.27 -19.91
CA HIS A 113 -4.22 2.59 -20.09
C HIS A 113 -4.51 4.09 -19.88
N ARG A 114 -3.55 4.95 -20.24
CA ARG A 114 -3.57 6.38 -19.89
C ARG A 114 -4.80 7.13 -20.40
N GLU A 115 -5.29 6.80 -21.59
CA GLU A 115 -6.45 7.47 -22.18
C GLU A 115 -7.72 7.18 -21.38
N GLU A 116 -7.95 5.92 -21.03
CA GLU A 116 -9.09 5.50 -20.19
C GLU A 116 -9.02 6.17 -18.81
N ILE A 117 -7.83 6.21 -18.21
CA ILE A 117 -7.67 6.65 -16.82
C ILE A 117 -7.70 8.17 -16.70
N VAL A 118 -7.02 8.92 -17.58
CA VAL A 118 -6.97 10.40 -17.51
C VAL A 118 -8.35 11.02 -17.70
N PHE A 119 -9.23 10.38 -18.50
CA PHE A 119 -10.61 10.82 -18.72
C PHE A 119 -11.62 10.17 -17.77
N SER A 120 -11.17 9.35 -16.81
CA SER A 120 -12.05 8.77 -15.78
C SER A 120 -12.49 9.80 -14.74
N GLU A 121 -13.67 9.60 -14.15
CA GLU A 121 -14.21 10.48 -13.11
C GLU A 121 -13.30 10.58 -11.87
N GLY A 122 -12.59 9.49 -11.54
CA GLY A 122 -11.70 9.42 -10.38
C GLY A 122 -10.38 10.19 -10.53
N TYR A 123 -9.97 10.53 -11.76
CA TYR A 123 -8.66 11.11 -12.02
C TYR A 123 -8.52 12.53 -11.46
N CYS A 124 -9.53 13.38 -11.64
CA CYS A 124 -9.51 14.73 -11.06
C CYS A 124 -9.37 14.67 -9.53
N GLY A 125 -10.08 13.75 -8.89
CA GLY A 125 -9.97 13.52 -7.44
C GLY A 125 -8.56 13.10 -7.02
N PHE A 126 -7.96 12.16 -7.75
CA PHE A 126 -6.58 11.73 -7.54
C PHE A 126 -5.60 12.91 -7.65
N VAL A 127 -5.68 13.71 -8.72
CA VAL A 127 -4.77 14.85 -8.94
C VAL A 127 -4.90 15.91 -7.84
N MET A 128 -6.13 16.19 -7.39
CA MET A 128 -6.37 17.17 -6.32
C MET A 128 -5.81 16.71 -4.97
N ARG A 129 -5.89 15.42 -4.65
CA ARG A 129 -5.36 14.86 -3.39
C ARG A 129 -3.85 14.65 -3.43
N ASN A 130 -3.30 14.33 -4.61
CA ASN A 130 -1.94 13.81 -4.76
C ASN A 130 -1.16 14.57 -5.86
N ALA A 131 -0.95 15.87 -5.65
CA ALA A 131 -0.28 16.73 -6.63
C ALA A 131 1.12 16.21 -7.04
N PHE A 132 1.91 15.70 -6.08
CA PHE A 132 3.25 15.17 -6.39
C PHE A 132 3.18 13.89 -7.23
N LEU A 133 2.33 12.93 -6.85
CA LEU A 133 2.13 11.69 -7.62
C LEU A 133 1.59 11.99 -9.02
N ALA A 134 0.72 13.00 -9.17
CA ALA A 134 0.22 13.43 -10.48
C ALA A 134 1.35 13.96 -11.38
N VAL A 135 2.31 14.71 -10.83
CA VAL A 135 3.49 15.17 -11.58
C VAL A 135 4.37 13.99 -11.97
N GLU A 136 4.65 13.06 -11.04
CA GLU A 136 5.42 11.84 -11.33
C GLU A 136 4.74 11.00 -12.43
N LEU A 137 3.42 10.82 -12.33
CA LEU A 137 2.63 10.08 -13.30
C LEU A 137 2.64 10.75 -14.67
N THR A 138 2.44 12.07 -14.72
CA THR A 138 2.50 12.84 -15.96
C THR A 138 3.86 12.67 -16.63
N ARG A 139 4.96 12.78 -15.87
CA ARG A 139 6.32 12.54 -16.40
C ARG A 139 6.47 11.11 -16.94
N ALA A 140 5.99 10.11 -16.21
CA ALA A 140 6.04 8.71 -16.64
C ALA A 140 5.26 8.48 -17.95
N MET A 141 4.10 9.11 -18.11
CA MET A 141 3.30 9.05 -19.34
C MET A 141 4.06 9.56 -20.56
N PHE A 142 4.82 10.65 -20.43
CA PHE A 142 5.62 11.22 -21.53
C PHE A 142 6.95 10.51 -21.74
N MET A 143 7.53 9.88 -20.71
CA MET A 143 8.78 9.12 -20.84
C MET A 143 8.59 7.81 -21.61
N GLU A 144 7.46 7.10 -21.46
CA GLU A 144 7.20 5.88 -22.25
C GLU A 144 6.95 6.18 -23.75
N VAL A 145 6.46 7.37 -24.10
CA VAL A 145 6.27 7.79 -25.50
C VAL A 145 7.60 7.85 -26.26
N ASN A 146 8.70 8.16 -25.58
CA ASN A 146 10.04 8.22 -26.20
C ASN A 146 10.65 6.81 -26.39
N GLY A 147 10.35 5.85 -25.51
CA GLY A 147 10.87 4.47 -25.63
C GLY A 147 10.27 3.66 -26.79
N GLN A 148 9.05 4.00 -27.22
CA GLN A 148 8.41 3.37 -28.38
C GLN A 148 8.90 3.95 -29.73
N GLN A 149 9.39 5.19 -29.77
CA GLN A 149 9.95 5.77 -31.01
C GLN A 149 11.33 5.22 -31.38
N ASP A 150 12.13 4.79 -30.40
CA ASP A 150 13.46 4.23 -30.65
C ASP A 150 13.44 2.76 -31.10
N SER A 151 12.36 2.02 -30.82
CA SER A 151 12.19 0.61 -31.23
C SER A 151 11.52 0.42 -32.60
N LEU A 152 10.97 1.50 -33.18
CA LEU A 152 10.40 1.51 -34.55
C LEU A 152 11.35 2.10 -35.61
N LYS A 153 12.53 2.57 -35.19
CA LYS A 153 13.59 3.10 -36.07
C LYS A 153 14.83 2.19 -36.19
N ALA A 154 14.79 0.99 -35.62
CA ALA A 154 15.83 -0.03 -35.70
C ALA A 154 15.45 -1.14 -36.68
#